data_AF-A0AA41WFS9-F1
#
_entry.id   AF-A0AA41WFS9-F1
#
_cell.length_a   1.000
_cell.length_b   1.000
_cell.length_c   1.000
_cell.angle_alpha   90.00
_cell.angle_beta   90.00
_cell.angle_gamma   90.00
#
_symmetry.space_group_name_H-M   'P 1'
#
loop_
_entity.id
_entity.type
_entity.pdbx_description
1 polymer ?
#
loop_
_entity_poly.entity_id
_entity_poly.type
_entity_poly.pdbx_seq_one_letter_code
_entity_poly.pdbx_strand_id
1 'polypeptide(L)'
;MLPDDLAALYGEEGLGQRLLSRVVYDLRRPDLELGPCWIWTGAVTSRGYGCLTLQRRSGPRRLSVHRLALALWSDFDLDGSLQALHRCDQKACINPQHLYAGTPSDNMADAYVSGLLKLPERHASLLSEAEVIDILRLLLDGCTMAEVARRYGVSHETIRAIRHGRSWKRVLQRQPA
;
A
#
# COMPACT_ATOMS: atom_id res chain seq x y z
N MET A 1 12.57 16.44 -8.19
CA MET A 1 12.61 17.92 -8.13
C MET A 1 12.39 18.42 -6.72
N LEU A 2 13.35 19.20 -6.22
CA LEU A 2 13.21 19.92 -4.96
C LEU A 2 12.32 21.16 -5.14
N PRO A 3 11.55 21.53 -4.11
CA PRO A 3 10.90 22.83 -4.05
C PRO A 3 11.93 23.97 -4.12
N ASP A 4 11.60 25.05 -4.83
CA ASP A 4 12.49 26.20 -5.07
C ASP A 4 13.12 26.76 -3.80
N ASP A 5 12.38 26.79 -2.70
CA ASP A 5 12.86 27.33 -1.43
C ASP A 5 13.91 26.44 -0.76
N LEU A 6 13.81 25.12 -0.90
CA LEU A 6 14.84 24.19 -0.43
C LEU A 6 16.09 24.23 -1.31
N ALA A 7 15.89 24.30 -2.63
CA ALA A 7 17.00 24.44 -3.58
C ALA A 7 17.78 25.74 -3.31
N ALA A 8 17.09 26.86 -3.07
CA ALA A 8 17.71 28.14 -2.76
C ALA A 8 18.45 28.16 -1.40
N LEU A 9 17.93 27.47 -0.38
CA LEU A 9 18.51 27.50 0.97
C LEU A 9 19.69 26.55 1.15
N TYR A 10 19.68 25.40 0.48
CA TYR A 10 20.65 24.33 0.75
C TYR A 10 21.46 23.91 -0.48
N GLY A 11 20.98 24.21 -1.69
CA GLY A 11 21.46 23.58 -2.91
C GLY A 11 21.20 22.06 -2.94
N GLU A 12 21.23 21.47 -4.12
CA GLU A 12 21.05 20.02 -4.27
C GLU A 12 22.24 19.25 -3.66
N GLU A 13 23.47 19.67 -3.95
CA GLU A 13 24.69 19.05 -3.42
C GLU A 13 24.77 19.17 -1.88
N GLY A 14 24.46 20.34 -1.33
CA GLY A 14 24.52 20.57 0.12
C GLY A 14 23.51 19.72 0.88
N LEU A 15 22.30 19.56 0.34
CA LEU A 15 21.28 18.73 0.95
C LEU A 15 21.58 17.23 0.80
N GLY A 16 22.11 16.83 -0.36
CA GLY A 16 22.61 15.48 -0.61
C GLY A 16 23.71 15.09 0.37
N GLN A 17 24.72 15.94 0.55
CA GLN A 17 25.81 15.71 1.51
C GLN A 17 25.28 15.61 2.94
N ARG A 18 24.30 16.45 3.31
CA ARG A 18 23.67 16.39 4.63
C ARG A 18 22.95 15.07 4.86
N LEU A 19 22.27 14.51 3.84
CA LEU A 19 21.65 13.20 3.95
C LEU A 19 22.71 12.10 4.10
N LEU A 20 23.69 12.07 3.20
CA LEU A 20 24.75 11.05 3.19
C LEU A 20 25.60 11.07 4.47
N SER A 21 25.74 12.22 5.14
CA SER A 21 26.44 12.32 6.44
C SER A 21 25.78 11.52 7.57
N ARG A 22 24.56 11.03 7.36
CA ARG A 22 23.76 10.27 8.34
C ARG A 22 23.33 8.90 7.77
N VAL A 23 24.13 8.34 6.86
CA VAL A 23 23.87 7.03 6.26
C VAL A 23 24.90 6.02 6.73
N VAL A 24 24.43 4.80 7.03
CA VAL A 24 25.28 3.60 7.11
C VAL A 24 24.81 2.58 6.08
N TYR A 25 25.73 1.88 5.44
CA TYR A 25 25.40 0.88 4.40
C TYR A 25 25.13 -0.48 5.05
N ASP A 26 23.94 -1.05 4.80
CA ASP A 26 23.62 -2.40 5.26
C ASP A 26 24.09 -3.45 4.24
N LEU A 27 25.24 -4.06 4.53
CA LEU A 27 25.87 -5.08 3.70
C LEU A 27 25.44 -6.51 4.06
N ARG A 28 24.53 -6.69 5.03
CA ARG A 28 24.15 -8.04 5.50
C ARG A 28 23.25 -8.77 4.51
N ARG A 29 22.46 -8.04 3.73
CA ARG A 29 21.57 -8.53 2.66
C ARG A 29 21.42 -7.46 1.56
N PRO A 30 22.48 -7.21 0.77
CA PRO A 30 22.37 -6.26 -0.34
C PRO A 30 21.46 -6.83 -1.43
N ASP A 31 20.74 -5.94 -2.11
CA ASP A 31 20.14 -6.30 -3.40
C ASP A 31 21.27 -6.51 -4.41
N LEU A 32 21.21 -7.59 -5.18
CA LEU A 32 22.30 -7.98 -6.09
C LEU A 32 22.42 -7.02 -7.28
N GLU A 33 21.35 -6.32 -7.65
CA GLU A 33 21.31 -5.38 -8.77
C GLU A 33 21.36 -3.91 -8.30
N LEU A 34 20.66 -3.60 -7.21
CA LEU A 34 20.46 -2.24 -6.70
C LEU A 34 21.40 -1.87 -5.55
N GLY A 35 22.21 -2.82 -5.08
CA GLY A 35 23.22 -2.62 -4.06
C GLY A 35 22.68 -2.64 -2.62
N PRO A 36 23.46 -2.12 -1.65
CA PRO A 36 23.07 -2.17 -0.24
C PRO A 36 22.01 -1.11 0.10
N CYS A 37 21.25 -1.37 1.16
CA CYS A 37 20.38 -0.34 1.73
C CYS A 37 21.22 0.78 2.37
N TRP A 38 20.82 2.03 2.14
CA TRP A 38 21.42 3.21 2.76
C TRP A 38 20.60 3.57 3.99
N ILE A 39 21.01 3.10 5.16
CA ILE A 39 20.21 3.20 6.39
C ILE A 39 20.41 4.58 7.02
N TRP A 40 19.31 5.32 7.13
CA TRP A 40 19.26 6.59 7.86
C TRP A 40 19.49 6.37 9.36
N THR A 41 20.44 7.11 9.93
CA THR A 41 20.79 7.05 11.36
C THR A 41 20.29 8.24 12.17
N GLY A 42 19.56 9.16 11.54
CA GLY A 42 18.95 10.30 12.23
C GLY A 42 17.59 9.95 12.87
N ALA A 43 16.79 10.98 13.13
CA ALA A 43 15.47 10.81 13.74
C ALA A 43 14.55 9.94 12.88
N VAL A 44 13.76 9.09 13.52
CA VAL A 44 12.74 8.24 12.91
C VAL A 44 11.36 8.51 13.52
N THR A 45 10.31 8.23 12.75
CA THR A 45 8.92 8.23 13.22
C THR A 45 8.63 6.98 14.05
N SER A 46 7.52 6.96 14.78
CA SER A 46 7.04 5.76 15.49
C SER A 46 6.77 4.57 14.56
N ARG A 47 6.59 4.81 13.26
CA ARG A 47 6.41 3.78 12.23
C ARG A 47 7.72 3.28 11.63
N GLY A 48 8.87 3.83 12.03
CA GLY A 48 10.21 3.45 11.58
C GLY A 48 10.75 4.23 10.37
N TYR A 49 9.97 5.15 9.78
CA TYR A 49 10.44 5.98 8.68
C TYR A 49 11.34 7.11 9.16
N GLY A 50 12.49 7.30 8.51
CA GLY A 50 13.37 8.42 8.79
C GLY A 50 12.72 9.77 8.52
N CYS A 51 13.10 10.79 9.28
CA CYS A 51 12.62 12.15 9.13
C CYS A 51 13.71 13.18 9.45
N LEU A 52 13.60 14.36 8.84
CA LEU A 52 14.50 15.48 9.05
C LEU A 52 13.70 16.78 9.08
N THR A 53 13.96 17.65 10.05
CA THR A 53 13.41 19.00 10.07
C THR A 53 14.36 19.95 9.36
N LEU A 54 13.88 20.60 8.30
CA LEU A 54 14.62 21.62 7.55
C LEU A 54 13.96 22.98 7.72
N GLN A 55 14.75 24.04 7.65
CA GLN A 55 14.20 25.39 7.53
C GLN A 55 13.66 25.58 6.11
N ARG A 56 12.48 26.17 6.01
CA ARG A 56 11.89 26.64 4.76
C ARG A 56 11.59 28.12 4.88
N ARG A 57 11.24 28.77 3.77
CA ARG A 57 10.81 30.18 3.78
C ARG A 57 9.57 30.40 4.67
N SER A 58 8.70 29.39 4.76
CA SER A 58 7.51 29.39 5.62
C SER A 58 7.77 28.94 7.07
N GLY A 59 9.03 28.67 7.43
CA GLY A 59 9.43 28.17 8.75
C GLY A 59 9.89 26.70 8.74
N PRO A 60 10.25 26.14 9.90
CA PRO A 60 10.76 24.78 9.99
C PRO A 60 9.68 23.76 9.59
N ARG A 61 10.02 22.83 8.70
CA ARG A 61 9.13 21.73 8.27
C ARG A 61 9.82 20.38 8.47
N ARG A 62 9.09 19.43 9.05
CA ARG A 62 9.50 18.02 9.12
C ARG A 62 9.23 17.35 7.77
N LEU A 63 10.24 16.74 7.19
CA LEU A 63 10.20 16.03 5.91
C LEU A 63 10.55 14.56 6.09
N SER A 64 9.98 13.72 5.21
CA SER A 64 10.37 12.32 5.06
C SER A 64 11.71 12.25 4.32
N VAL A 65 12.70 11.55 4.88
CA VAL A 65 14.04 11.47 4.28
C VAL A 65 14.10 10.62 3.03
N HIS A 66 13.29 9.55 2.92
CA HIS A 66 13.27 8.73 1.71
C HIS A 66 12.59 9.49 0.55
N ARG A 67 11.55 10.29 0.83
CA ARG A 67 10.97 11.18 -0.19
C ARG A 67 11.98 12.24 -0.63
N LEU A 68 12.71 12.82 0.32
CA LEU A 68 13.72 13.83 0.02
C LEU A 68 14.87 13.25 -0.81
N ALA A 69 15.36 12.05 -0.46
CA ALA A 69 16.36 11.32 -1.22
C ALA A 69 15.90 11.06 -2.66
N LEU A 70 14.68 10.55 -2.83
CA LEU A 70 14.15 10.32 -4.18
C LEU A 70 14.02 11.63 -4.96
N ALA A 71 13.59 12.73 -4.33
CA ALA A 71 13.47 14.04 -4.99
C ALA A 71 14.81 14.65 -5.42
N LEU A 72 15.91 14.35 -4.71
CA LEU A 72 17.26 14.82 -4.98
C LEU A 72 17.93 14.10 -6.14
N TRP A 73 17.67 12.80 -6.28
CA TRP A 73 18.38 11.93 -7.22
C TRP A 73 17.46 11.37 -8.32
N SER A 74 16.26 11.95 -8.49
CA SER A 74 15.33 11.63 -9.58
C SER A 74 14.37 12.80 -9.85
N ASP A 75 13.53 12.64 -10.87
CA ASP A 75 12.49 13.62 -11.23
C ASP A 75 11.28 13.62 -10.28
N PHE A 76 11.35 12.91 -9.14
CA PHE A 76 10.26 12.85 -8.17
C PHE A 76 9.92 14.22 -7.57
N ASP A 77 8.68 14.66 -7.74
CA ASP A 77 8.17 15.90 -7.15
C ASP A 77 7.87 15.69 -5.65
N LEU A 78 8.65 16.38 -4.80
CA LEU A 78 8.53 16.27 -3.35
C LEU A 78 7.18 16.77 -2.82
N ASP A 79 6.61 17.79 -3.45
CA ASP A 79 5.33 18.39 -3.08
C ASP A 79 4.15 17.80 -3.90
N GLY A 80 4.43 16.87 -4.81
CA GLY A 80 3.45 16.12 -5.57
C GLY A 80 2.69 15.05 -4.78
N SER A 81 1.64 14.50 -5.40
CA SER A 81 0.72 13.52 -4.79
C SER A 81 1.26 12.09 -4.71
N LEU A 82 2.32 11.79 -5.47
CA LEU A 82 2.95 10.47 -5.48
C LEU A 82 3.67 10.18 -4.16
N GLN A 83 3.78 8.89 -3.84
CA GLN A 83 4.54 8.38 -2.70
C GLN A 83 5.90 7.85 -3.17
N ALA A 84 6.91 7.98 -2.31
CA ALA A 84 8.19 7.33 -2.52
C ALA A 84 8.12 5.95 -1.83
N LEU A 85 8.01 4.90 -2.63
CA LEU A 85 7.84 3.52 -2.19
C LEU A 85 9.18 2.80 -2.19
N HIS A 86 9.33 1.84 -1.28
CA HIS A 86 10.55 1.05 -1.16
C HIS A 86 10.44 -0.24 -1.97
N ARG A 87 11.48 -0.55 -2.75
CA ARG A 87 11.70 -1.89 -3.33
C ARG A 87 12.23 -2.90 -2.31
N CYS A 88 12.66 -2.40 -1.15
CA CYS A 88 13.18 -3.18 -0.04
C CYS A 88 12.26 -3.04 1.19
N ASP A 89 12.26 -4.03 2.08
CA ASP A 89 11.41 -3.99 3.28
C ASP A 89 11.97 -3.11 4.43
N GLN A 90 12.94 -2.24 4.12
CA GLN A 90 13.66 -1.46 5.12
C GLN A 90 13.23 0.00 5.13
N LYS A 91 12.36 0.37 6.08
CA LYS A 91 11.72 1.71 6.17
C LYS A 91 12.69 2.87 6.38
N ALA A 92 13.86 2.60 6.96
CA ALA A 92 14.92 3.58 7.16
C ALA A 92 15.85 3.72 5.94
N CYS A 93 15.67 2.91 4.89
CA CYS A 93 16.47 3.00 3.68
C CYS A 93 16.15 4.29 2.91
N ILE A 94 17.21 4.97 2.46
CA ILE A 94 17.13 6.15 1.60
C ILE A 94 17.90 5.98 0.28
N ASN A 95 18.31 4.75 -0.07
CA ASN A 95 19.00 4.49 -1.33
C ASN A 95 18.02 4.84 -2.48
N PRO A 96 18.32 5.82 -3.34
CA PRO A 96 17.41 6.20 -4.43
C PRO A 96 17.13 5.06 -5.40
N GLN A 97 18.06 4.10 -5.58
CA GLN A 97 17.83 2.91 -6.41
C GLN A 97 16.81 1.95 -5.78
N HIS A 98 16.65 1.97 -4.46
CA HIS A 98 15.65 1.19 -3.72
C HIS A 98 14.32 1.94 -3.60
N LEU A 99 14.18 3.10 -4.23
CA LEU A 99 13.00 3.95 -4.14
C LEU A 99 12.39 4.15 -5.52
N TYR A 100 11.08 4.31 -5.57
CA TYR A 100 10.37 4.68 -6.80
C TYR A 100 9.12 5.49 -6.47
N ALA A 101 8.68 6.27 -7.45
CA ALA A 101 7.43 7.01 -7.37
C ALA A 101 6.25 6.06 -7.64
N GLY A 102 5.28 6.03 -6.74
CA GLY A 102 4.08 5.21 -6.89
C GLY A 102 2.85 5.90 -6.32
N THR A 103 1.68 5.40 -6.70
CA THR A 103 0.40 5.82 -6.14
C THR A 103 0.11 5.09 -4.83
N PRO A 104 -0.85 5.57 -4.02
CA PRO A 104 -1.33 4.81 -2.87
C PRO A 104 -1.84 3.41 -3.24
N SER A 105 -2.43 3.25 -4.43
CA SER A 105 -2.82 1.94 -4.98
C SER A 105 -1.63 1.02 -5.24
N ASP A 106 -0.54 1.56 -5.78
CA ASP A 106 0.68 0.76 -6.02
C ASP A 106 1.27 0.28 -4.69
N ASN A 107 1.34 1.16 -3.69
CA ASN A 107 1.82 0.78 -2.34
C ASN A 107 1.00 -0.36 -1.70
N MET A 108 -0.33 -0.34 -1.89
CA MET A 108 -1.19 -1.44 -1.40
C MET A 108 -0.94 -2.74 -2.17
N ALA A 109 -0.72 -2.66 -3.48
CA ALA A 109 -0.38 -3.82 -4.30
C ALA A 109 0.98 -4.41 -3.90
N ASP A 110 2.00 -3.58 -3.69
CA ASP A 110 3.34 -4.02 -3.29
C ASP A 110 3.35 -4.62 -1.88
N ALA A 111 2.60 -4.03 -0.94
CA ALA A 111 2.44 -4.59 0.40
C ALA A 111 1.71 -5.95 0.37
N TYR A 112 0.77 -6.15 -0.55
CA TYR A 112 0.09 -7.43 -0.76
C TYR A 112 1.04 -8.48 -1.36
N VAL A 113 1.81 -8.11 -2.39
CA VAL A 113 2.79 -9.01 -3.03
C VAL A 113 3.91 -9.40 -2.06
N SER A 114 4.40 -8.46 -1.25
CA SER A 114 5.49 -8.67 -0.28
C SER A 114 5.03 -9.39 1.00
N GLY A 115 3.74 -9.72 1.12
CA GLY A 115 3.17 -10.43 2.27
C GLY A 115 3.09 -9.62 3.57
N LEU A 116 3.44 -8.33 3.53
CA LEU A 116 3.35 -7.39 4.66
C LEU A 116 1.89 -6.99 4.94
N LEU A 117 1.08 -6.90 3.88
CA LEU A 117 -0.37 -6.81 3.99
C LEU A 117 -0.92 -8.23 4.06
N LYS A 118 -1.10 -8.73 5.30
CA LYS A 118 -2.13 -9.76 5.50
C LYS A 118 -3.45 -9.04 5.21
N LEU A 119 -4.06 -9.28 4.05
CA LEU A 119 -5.49 -9.07 3.95
C LEU A 119 -6.09 -9.74 5.19
N PRO A 120 -7.03 -9.12 5.93
CA PRO A 120 -7.89 -9.92 6.79
C PRO A 120 -8.33 -11.08 5.91
N GLU A 121 -8.10 -12.33 6.35
CA GLU A 121 -8.49 -13.54 5.62
C GLU A 121 -9.78 -13.20 4.93
N ARG A 122 -9.73 -13.04 3.59
CA ARG A 122 -10.79 -12.37 2.81
C ARG A 122 -12.08 -12.82 3.45
N HIS A 123 -12.85 -11.93 4.10
CA HIS A 123 -13.98 -12.34 4.96
C HIS A 123 -14.59 -13.56 4.30
N ALA A 124 -14.30 -14.76 4.83
CA ALA A 124 -14.56 -15.95 4.06
C ALA A 124 -16.05 -15.85 3.83
N SER A 125 -16.46 -15.73 2.57
CA SER A 125 -17.86 -15.49 2.27
C SER A 125 -18.62 -16.52 3.10
N LEU A 126 -19.53 -16.08 3.99
CA LEU A 126 -20.25 -16.98 4.90
C LEU A 126 -20.91 -18.14 4.15
N LEU A 127 -21.07 -17.97 2.84
CA LEU A 127 -21.55 -18.94 1.89
C LEU A 127 -20.45 -19.27 0.88
N SER A 128 -20.35 -20.52 0.49
CA SER A 128 -19.58 -21.06 -0.63
C SER A 128 -20.37 -21.01 -1.94
N GLU A 129 -19.70 -21.24 -3.08
CA GLU A 129 -20.39 -21.33 -4.38
C GLU A 129 -21.47 -22.43 -4.39
N ALA A 130 -21.20 -23.57 -3.74
CA ALA A 130 -22.15 -24.68 -3.62
C ALA A 130 -23.39 -24.31 -2.80
N GLU A 131 -23.21 -23.60 -1.68
CA GLU A 131 -24.31 -23.13 -0.84
C GLU A 131 -25.15 -22.08 -1.56
N VAL A 132 -24.55 -21.22 -2.39
CA VAL A 132 -25.29 -20.26 -3.21
C VAL A 132 -26.15 -20.96 -4.26
N ILE A 133 -25.65 -22.03 -4.87
CA ILE A 133 -26.43 -22.85 -5.81
C ILE A 133 -27.60 -23.54 -5.09
N ASP A 134 -27.38 -24.07 -3.88
CA ASP A 134 -28.45 -24.68 -3.09
C ASP A 134 -29.50 -23.66 -2.63
N ILE A 135 -29.07 -22.46 -2.22
CA ILE A 135 -29.96 -21.34 -1.91
C ILE A 135 -30.86 -21.02 -3.11
N LEU A 136 -30.32 -20.97 -4.32
CA LEU A 136 -31.11 -20.70 -5.52
C LEU A 136 -32.12 -21.82 -5.80
N ARG A 137 -31.74 -23.10 -5.60
CA ARG A 137 -32.66 -24.24 -5.72
C ARG A 137 -33.80 -24.16 -4.73
N LEU A 138 -33.50 -23.93 -3.45
CA LEU A 138 -34.52 -23.77 -2.40
C LEU A 138 -35.50 -22.62 -2.69
N LEU A 139 -35.00 -21.50 -3.23
CA LEU A 139 -35.85 -20.38 -3.64
C LEU A 139 -36.73 -20.71 -4.86
N LEU A 140 -36.27 -21.57 -5.78
CA LEU A 140 -37.06 -22.07 -6.91
C LEU A 140 -38.10 -23.10 -6.48
N ASP A 141 -37.77 -23.93 -5.50
CA ASP A 141 -38.66 -24.93 -4.89
C ASP A 141 -39.74 -24.31 -3.98
N GLY A 142 -39.81 -22.98 -3.92
CA GLY A 142 -40.87 -22.23 -3.24
C GLY A 142 -40.58 -21.87 -1.78
N CYS A 143 -39.37 -22.13 -1.25
CA CYS A 143 -39.01 -21.66 0.08
C CYS A 143 -38.97 -20.13 0.14
N THR A 144 -39.41 -19.57 1.26
CA THR A 144 -39.34 -18.13 1.47
C THR A 144 -37.90 -17.70 1.76
N MET A 145 -37.58 -16.46 1.41
CA MET A 145 -36.25 -15.89 1.67
C MET A 145 -35.91 -15.86 3.17
N ALA A 146 -36.91 -15.77 4.05
CA ALA A 146 -36.74 -15.81 5.49
C ALA A 146 -36.37 -17.21 6.02
N GLU A 147 -36.97 -18.26 5.46
CA GLU A 147 -36.62 -19.65 5.80
C GLU A 147 -35.20 -19.99 5.33
N VAL A 148 -34.86 -19.59 4.10
CA VAL A 148 -33.52 -19.82 3.54
C VAL A 148 -32.46 -19.05 4.33
N ALA A 149 -32.72 -17.78 4.69
CA ALA A 149 -31.81 -16.98 5.51
C ALA A 149 -31.52 -17.65 6.87
N ARG A 150 -32.57 -18.15 7.54
CA ARG A 150 -32.46 -18.84 8.83
C ARG A 150 -31.66 -20.13 8.71
N ARG A 151 -31.91 -20.91 7.65
CA ARG A 151 -31.23 -22.19 7.39
C ARG A 151 -29.72 -22.03 7.21
N TYR A 152 -29.30 -20.93 6.58
CA TYR A 152 -27.91 -20.65 6.26
C TYR A 152 -27.21 -19.68 7.24
N GLY A 153 -27.91 -19.22 8.28
CA GLY A 153 -27.35 -18.29 9.26
C GLY A 153 -26.95 -16.94 8.67
N VAL A 154 -27.58 -16.52 7.56
CA VAL A 154 -27.29 -15.25 6.88
C VAL A 154 -28.44 -14.27 6.99
N SER A 155 -28.16 -13.00 6.70
CA SER A 155 -29.20 -11.97 6.72
C SER A 155 -30.21 -12.17 5.56
N HIS A 156 -31.44 -11.71 5.77
CA HIS A 156 -32.44 -11.66 4.70
C HIS A 156 -31.95 -10.85 3.48
N GLU A 157 -31.17 -9.79 3.71
CA GLU A 157 -30.60 -8.96 2.63
C GLU A 157 -29.55 -9.73 1.81
N THR A 158 -28.81 -10.64 2.43
CA THR A 158 -27.86 -11.54 1.74
C THR A 158 -28.62 -12.43 0.74
N ILE A 159 -29.73 -13.04 1.17
CA ILE A 159 -30.58 -13.86 0.28
C ILE A 159 -31.22 -12.99 -0.82
N ARG A 160 -31.63 -11.76 -0.50
CA ARG A 160 -32.17 -10.80 -1.47
C ARG A 160 -31.16 -10.42 -2.54
N ALA A 161 -29.91 -10.16 -2.16
CA ALA A 161 -28.83 -9.84 -3.08
C ALA A 161 -28.49 -11.00 -4.00
N ILE A 162 -28.52 -12.25 -3.50
CA ILE A 162 -28.32 -13.48 -4.29
C ILE A 162 -29.48 -13.65 -5.29
N ARG A 163 -30.73 -13.59 -4.82
CA ARG A 163 -31.94 -13.77 -5.65
C ARG A 163 -32.00 -12.79 -6.81
N HIS A 164 -31.63 -11.52 -6.59
CA HIS A 164 -31.65 -10.47 -7.61
C HIS A 164 -30.32 -10.33 -8.38
N GLY A 165 -29.36 -11.24 -8.18
CA GLY A 165 -28.08 -11.24 -8.89
C GLY A 165 -27.19 -10.01 -8.65
N ARG A 166 -27.40 -9.32 -7.53
CA ARG A 166 -26.54 -8.19 -7.12
C ARG A 166 -25.22 -8.67 -6.51
N SER A 167 -25.21 -9.87 -5.95
CA SER A 167 -24.03 -10.59 -5.45
C SER A 167 -23.79 -11.88 -6.23
N TRP A 168 -22.62 -12.52 -6.07
CA TRP A 168 -22.30 -13.83 -6.66
C TRP A 168 -22.45 -13.90 -8.20
N LYS A 169 -22.19 -12.78 -8.89
CA LYS A 169 -22.31 -12.67 -10.36
C LYS A 169 -21.56 -13.77 -11.11
N ARG A 170 -20.37 -14.17 -10.63
CA ARG A 170 -19.56 -15.22 -11.25
C ARG A 170 -20.21 -16.60 -11.21
N VAL A 171 -20.94 -16.92 -10.13
CA VAL A 171 -21.70 -18.17 -10.01
C VAL A 171 -22.95 -18.10 -10.89
N LEU A 172 -23.66 -16.97 -10.87
CA LEU A 172 -24.88 -16.77 -11.64
C LEU A 172 -24.67 -16.69 -13.16
N GLN A 173 -23.51 -16.20 -13.60
CA GLN A 173 -23.13 -16.13 -15.02
C GLN A 173 -22.52 -17.44 -15.54
N ARG A 174 -22.14 -18.36 -14.64
CA ARG A 174 -21.73 -19.72 -14.97
C ARG A 174 -22.93 -20.65 -14.83
N GLN A 175 -23.94 -20.50 -15.68
CA GLN A 175 -24.85 -21.63 -15.87
C GLN A 175 -24.21 -22.60 -16.88
N PRO A 176 -24.18 -23.91 -16.60
CA PRO A 176 -23.90 -24.89 -17.64
C PRO A 176 -25.02 -24.85 -18.67
N ALA A 177 -24.68 -25.11 -19.93
CA ALA A 177 -25.65 -25.46 -20.97
C ALA A 177 -26.45 -26.70 -20.57
#